data_AF-A0A933XFD4-F1
#
_entry.id   AF-A0A933XFD4-F1
#
_cell.length_a   1.000
_cell.length_b   1.000
_cell.length_c   1.000
_cell.angle_alpha   90.00
_cell.angle_beta   90.00
_cell.angle_gamma   90.00
#
_symmetry.space_group_name_H-M   'P 1'
#
loop_
_entity.id
_entity.type
_entity.pdbx_description
1 polymer ?
#
loop_
_entity_poly.entity_id
_entity_poly.type
_entity_poly.pdbx_seq_one_letter_code
_entity_poly.pdbx_strand_id
1 'polypeptide(L)'
;MNNNSDKLKASKRKISIFQLLIFLFILSGVTVFYINNIILVNQLIGKNNELKEAINKAVQTNYTYRIEIERLSSYDRIKPIAVEKFNLKLSDTVVNSNEYLIINKSEF
;
A
#
# COMPACT_ATOMS: atom_id res chain seq x y z
N MET A 1 -81.39 2.54 -11.27
CA MET A 1 -81.08 2.41 -12.71
C MET A 1 -80.86 3.83 -13.22
N ASN A 2 -79.79 4.22 -13.91
CA ASN A 2 -78.91 3.47 -14.80
C ASN A 2 -77.61 4.28 -15.01
N ASN A 3 -76.48 3.60 -14.81
CA ASN A 3 -75.20 3.68 -15.52
C ASN A 3 -74.61 5.03 -15.94
N ASN A 4 -73.67 5.53 -15.13
CA ASN A 4 -72.51 6.30 -15.60
C ASN A 4 -71.19 5.57 -15.30
N SER A 5 -71.23 4.23 -15.30
CA SER A 5 -70.05 3.37 -15.26
C SER A 5 -69.65 3.01 -16.68
N ASP A 6 -69.22 3.99 -17.48
CA ASP A 6 -68.63 3.65 -18.77
C ASP A 6 -67.51 4.60 -19.16
N LYS A 7 -66.33 3.98 -19.22
CA LYS A 7 -65.15 4.40 -19.98
C LYS A 7 -64.19 5.35 -19.27
N LEU A 8 -63.62 4.84 -18.17
CA LEU A 8 -62.17 4.89 -17.96
C LEU A 8 -61.47 4.12 -19.09
N LYS A 9 -61.55 4.62 -20.34
CA LYS A 9 -60.74 4.13 -21.44
C LYS A 9 -59.33 4.65 -21.20
N ALA A 10 -58.53 3.85 -20.49
CA ALA A 10 -57.08 3.99 -20.48
C ALA A 10 -56.61 3.93 -21.95
N SER A 11 -56.41 5.10 -22.55
CA SER A 11 -55.86 5.25 -23.87
C SER A 11 -54.49 4.58 -23.87
N LYS A 12 -54.39 3.40 -24.51
CA LYS A 12 -53.12 2.70 -24.70
C LYS A 12 -52.25 3.61 -25.56
N ARG A 13 -51.43 4.45 -24.93
CA ARG A 13 -50.41 5.28 -25.60
C ARG A 13 -49.51 4.33 -26.37
N LYS A 14 -49.61 4.34 -27.70
CA LYS A 14 -48.65 3.65 -28.56
C LYS A 14 -47.33 4.39 -28.43
N ILE A 15 -46.35 3.75 -27.80
CA ILE A 15 -44.97 4.23 -27.81
C ILE A 15 -44.52 4.26 -29.27
N SER A 16 -44.11 5.45 -29.73
CA SER A 16 -43.55 5.60 -31.06
C SER A 16 -42.23 4.85 -31.13
N ILE A 17 -42.01 4.11 -32.22
CA ILE A 17 -40.77 3.38 -32.50
C ILE A 17 -39.55 4.31 -32.41
N PHE A 18 -39.71 5.58 -32.80
CA PHE A 18 -38.67 6.59 -32.67
C PHE A 18 -38.24 6.82 -31.21
N GLN A 19 -39.21 6.87 -30.29
CA GLN A 19 -38.93 7.06 -28.87
C GLN A 19 -38.24 5.85 -28.26
N LEU A 20 -38.58 4.65 -28.73
CA LEU A 20 -37.90 3.41 -28.34
C LEU A 20 -36.44 3.41 -28.83
N LEU A 21 -36.16 3.89 -30.05
CA LEU A 21 -34.80 4.01 -30.56
C LEU A 21 -33.95 5.01 -29.75
N ILE A 22 -34.50 6.19 -29.43
CA ILE A 22 -33.82 7.16 -28.56
C ILE A 22 -33.52 6.54 -27.20
N PHE A 23 -34.49 5.83 -26.60
CA PHE A 23 -34.30 5.18 -25.31
C PHE A 23 -33.18 4.13 -25.37
N LEU A 24 -33.15 3.31 -26.43
CA LEU A 24 -32.09 2.32 -26.63
C LEU A 24 -30.71 2.97 -26.74
N PHE A 25 -30.62 4.10 -27.45
CA PHE A 25 -29.37 4.83 -27.62
C PHE A 25 -28.87 5.41 -26.29
N ILE A 26 -29.76 6.02 -25.51
CA ILE A 26 -29.44 6.52 -24.17
C ILE A 26 -29.02 5.36 -23.26
N LEU A 27 -29.76 4.26 -23.28
CA LEU A 27 -29.46 3.08 -22.45
C LEU A 27 -28.08 2.49 -22.79
N SER A 28 -27.73 2.44 -24.08
CA SER A 28 -26.39 2.03 -24.53
C SER A 28 -25.31 2.97 -23.99
N GLY A 29 -25.51 4.29 -24.11
CA GLY A 29 -24.58 5.29 -23.58
C GLY A 29 -24.37 5.16 -22.07
N VAL A 30 -25.45 4.99 -21.31
CA VAL A 30 -25.40 4.77 -19.86
C VAL A 30 -24.63 3.51 -19.51
N THR A 31 -24.85 2.42 -20.27
CA THR A 31 -24.15 1.15 -20.07
C THR A 31 -22.64 1.29 -20.28
N VAL A 32 -22.22 1.94 -21.38
CA VAL A 32 -20.80 2.17 -21.66
C VAL A 32 -20.17 3.05 -20.58
N PHE A 33 -20.85 4.12 -20.17
CA PHE A 33 -20.37 5.00 -19.10
C PHE A 33 -20.20 4.24 -17.78
N TYR A 34 -21.15 3.38 -17.43
CA TYR A 34 -21.08 2.57 -16.22
C TYR A 34 -19.92 1.57 -16.25
N ILE A 35 -19.74 0.85 -17.37
CA ILE A 35 -18.62 -0.08 -17.55
C ILE A 35 -17.28 0.66 -17.43
N ASN A 36 -17.15 1.83 -18.06
CA ASN A 36 -15.93 2.64 -17.96
C ASN A 36 -15.62 3.03 -16.51
N ASN A 37 -16.62 3.42 -15.72
CA ASN A 37 -16.43 3.73 -14.31
C ASN A 37 -15.94 2.50 -13.51
N ILE A 38 -16.54 1.33 -13.72
CA ILE A 38 -16.09 0.09 -13.06
C ILE A 38 -14.63 -0.22 -13.38
N ILE A 39 -14.24 -0.12 -14.65
CA ILE A 39 -12.87 -0.40 -15.08
C ILE A 39 -11.90 0.56 -14.39
N LEU A 40 -12.21 1.86 -14.35
CA LEU A 40 -11.37 2.86 -13.68
C LEU A 40 -11.22 2.59 -12.19
N VAL A 41 -12.30 2.26 -11.50
CA VAL A 41 -12.27 1.92 -10.07
C VAL A 41 -11.43 0.66 -9.83
N ASN A 42 -11.59 -0.38 -10.64
CA ASN A 42 -10.81 -1.60 -10.52
C ASN A 42 -9.30 -1.35 -10.76
N GLN A 43 -8.96 -0.52 -11.75
CA GLN A 43 -7.57 -0.11 -11.98
C GLN A 43 -7.01 0.67 -10.79
N LEU A 44 -7.80 1.56 -10.17
CA LEU A 44 -7.38 2.31 -9.00
C LEU A 44 -7.15 1.39 -7.79
N ILE A 45 -8.02 0.40 -7.57
CA ILE A 45 -7.85 -0.62 -6.53
C ILE A 45 -6.59 -1.45 -6.78
N GLY A 46 -6.36 -1.87 -8.02
CA GLY A 46 -5.15 -2.60 -8.42
C GLY A 46 -3.88 -1.82 -8.08
N LYS A 47 -3.80 -0.56 -8.52
CA LYS A 47 -2.68 0.34 -8.23
C LYS A 47 -2.48 0.57 -6.72
N ASN A 48 -3.55 0.68 -5.96
CA ASN A 48 -3.47 0.86 -4.51
C ASN A 48 -2.91 -0.40 -3.83
N ASN A 49 -3.34 -1.58 -4.25
CA ASN A 49 -2.80 -2.84 -3.76
C ASN A 49 -1.32 -3.00 -4.11
N GLU A 50 -0.92 -2.71 -5.34
CA GLU A 50 0.50 -2.70 -5.76
C GLU A 50 1.35 -1.76 -4.89
N LEU A 51 0.86 -0.54 -4.63
CA LEU A 51 1.54 0.42 -3.78
C LEU A 51 1.65 -0.08 -2.33
N LYS A 52 0.58 -0.67 -1.80
CA LYS A 52 0.56 -1.26 -0.46
C LYS A 52 1.55 -2.41 -0.34
N GLU A 53 1.65 -3.26 -1.36
CA GLU A 53 2.66 -4.32 -1.41
C GLU A 53 4.08 -3.74 -1.46
N ALA A 54 4.32 -2.69 -2.23
CA ALA A 54 5.62 -2.03 -2.30
C ALA A 54 6.04 -1.46 -0.93
N ILE A 55 5.10 -0.82 -0.22
CA ILE A 55 5.31 -0.31 1.14
C ILE A 55 5.65 -1.47 2.10
N ASN A 56 4.87 -2.55 2.07
CA ASN A 56 5.11 -3.70 2.93
C ASN A 56 6.49 -4.32 2.68
N LYS A 57 6.91 -4.44 1.42
CA LYS A 57 8.26 -4.90 1.06
C LYS A 57 9.33 -3.97 1.63
N ALA A 58 9.18 -2.66 1.48
CA ALA A 58 10.13 -1.69 2.02
C ALA A 58 10.23 -1.75 3.56
N VAL A 59 9.11 -1.94 4.26
CA VAL A 59 9.08 -2.11 5.72
C VAL A 59 9.81 -3.39 6.14
N GLN A 60 9.57 -4.51 5.44
CA GLN A 60 10.28 -5.77 5.71
C GLN A 60 11.79 -5.62 5.49
N THR A 61 12.19 -5.00 4.39
CA THR A 61 13.60 -4.72 4.10
C THR A 61 14.24 -3.85 5.19
N ASN A 62 13.56 -2.80 5.63
CA ASN A 62 14.03 -1.96 6.75
C ASN A 62 14.17 -2.75 8.05
N TYR A 63 13.25 -3.66 8.34
CA TYR A 63 13.34 -4.52 9.50
C TYR A 63 14.56 -5.45 9.43
N THR A 64 14.80 -6.05 8.26
CA THR A 64 16.01 -6.85 8.02
C THR A 64 17.28 -6.04 8.23
N TYR A 65 17.35 -4.80 7.71
CA TYR A 65 18.51 -3.94 7.93
C TYR A 65 18.70 -3.58 9.40
N ARG A 66 17.63 -3.34 10.16
CA ARG A 66 17.73 -3.11 11.60
C ARG A 66 18.33 -4.31 12.33
N ILE A 67 17.86 -5.51 12.03
CA ILE A 67 18.43 -6.75 12.60
C ILE A 67 19.91 -6.88 12.23
N GLU A 68 20.27 -6.59 10.97
CA GLU A 68 21.65 -6.70 10.54
C GLU A 68 22.56 -5.66 11.20
N ILE A 69 22.08 -4.43 11.37
CA ILE A 69 22.76 -3.38 12.14
C ILE A 69 22.98 -3.87 13.56
N GLU A 70 21.94 -4.33 14.25
CA GLU A 70 22.06 -4.85 15.62
C GLU A 70 23.06 -6.01 15.71
N ARG A 71 23.06 -6.91 14.73
CA ARG A 71 24.02 -8.03 14.65
C ARG A 71 25.45 -7.58 14.38
N LEU A 72 25.65 -6.51 13.61
CA LEU A 72 26.96 -5.95 13.28
C LEU A 72 27.50 -5.07 14.41
N SER A 73 26.62 -4.32 15.06
CA SER A 73 26.93 -3.42 16.17
C SER A 73 27.00 -4.13 17.52
N SER A 74 26.62 -5.41 17.58
CA SER A 74 26.66 -6.14 18.84
C SER A 74 28.10 -6.21 19.36
N TYR A 75 28.24 -5.89 20.64
CA TYR A 75 29.53 -5.88 21.33
C TYR A 75 30.25 -7.24 21.20
N ASP A 76 29.49 -8.34 21.25
CA ASP A 76 29.98 -9.71 21.08
C ASP A 76 30.67 -9.94 19.73
N ARG A 77 30.34 -9.15 18.71
CA ARG A 77 30.96 -9.24 17.38
C ARG A 77 32.07 -8.23 17.18
N ILE A 78 31.95 -7.04 17.78
CA ILE A 78 32.99 -6.00 17.72
C ILE A 78 34.23 -6.41 18.54
N LYS A 79 34.05 -6.99 19.73
CA LYS A 79 35.13 -7.40 20.64
C LYS A 79 36.16 -8.33 19.99
N PRO A 80 35.77 -9.47 19.37
CA PRO A 80 36.75 -10.35 18.72
C PRO A 80 37.44 -9.68 17.53
N ILE A 81 36.73 -8.88 16.73
CA ILE A 81 37.34 -8.18 15.58
C ILE A 81 38.37 -7.14 16.05
N ALA A 82 38.06 -6.38 17.11
CA ALA A 82 38.97 -5.39 17.68
C ALA A 82 40.25 -6.05 18.24
N VAL A 83 40.10 -7.18 18.93
CA VAL A 83 41.21 -7.93 19.51
C VAL A 83 42.04 -8.63 18.43
N GLU A 84 41.40 -9.33 17.47
CA GLU A 84 42.10 -10.15 16.47
C GLU A 84 42.70 -9.33 15.33
N LYS A 85 41.99 -8.33 14.81
CA LYS A 85 42.46 -7.57 13.63
C LYS A 85 43.25 -6.32 13.99
N PHE A 86 42.94 -5.69 15.12
CA PHE A 86 43.53 -4.41 15.50
C PHE A 86 44.41 -4.52 16.76
N ASN A 87 44.54 -5.72 17.34
CA ASN A 87 45.32 -6.00 18.54
C ASN A 87 44.95 -5.09 19.72
N LEU A 88 43.70 -4.59 19.72
CA LEU A 88 43.18 -3.70 20.76
C LEU A 88 42.82 -4.54 21.98
N LYS A 89 43.55 -4.36 23.07
CA LYS A 89 43.19 -4.96 24.38
C LYS A 89 42.12 -4.11 25.03
N LEU A 90 40.87 -4.55 24.98
CA LEU A 90 39.81 -3.95 25.80
C LEU A 90 40.08 -4.28 27.27
N SER A 91 40.29 -3.25 28.09
CA SER A 91 40.33 -3.39 29.54
C SER A 91 38.90 -3.51 30.09
N ASP A 92 38.58 -4.61 30.77
CA ASP A 92 37.26 -4.87 31.34
C ASP A 92 36.82 -3.82 32.39
N THR A 93 37.73 -2.96 32.84
CA THR A 93 37.45 -1.87 33.80
C THR A 93 36.64 -0.72 33.19
N VAL A 94 36.71 -0.51 31.87
CA VAL A 94 36.04 0.61 31.15
C VAL A 94 34.67 0.19 30.57
N VAL A 95 34.34 -1.10 30.60
CA VAL A 95 33.01 -1.58 30.14
C VAL A 95 31.94 -1.37 31.22
N ASN A 96 32.34 -1.30 32.49
CA ASN A 96 31.43 -1.05 33.63
C ASN A 96 31.29 0.42 34.03
N SER A 97 32.20 1.29 33.58
CA SER A 97 32.15 2.73 33.77
C SER A 97 31.88 3.33 32.40
N ASN A 98 30.79 4.08 32.22
CA ASN A 98 30.33 4.58 30.92
C ASN A 98 31.26 5.71 30.36
N GLU A 99 32.57 5.50 30.39
CA GLU A 99 33.62 6.48 30.12
C GLU A 99 34.37 6.14 28.83
N TYR A 100 34.72 7.19 28.09
CA TYR A 100 35.35 7.08 26.77
C TYR A 100 36.77 6.52 26.87
N LEU A 101 37.10 5.52 26.05
CA LEU A 101 38.47 5.04 25.87
C LEU A 101 39.31 6.07 25.12
N ILE A 102 40.20 6.77 25.83
CA ILE A 102 41.22 7.62 25.21
C ILE A 102 42.37 6.73 24.73
N ILE A 103 42.38 6.40 23.43
CA ILE A 103 43.49 5.67 22.81
C ILE A 103 44.54 6.71 22.40
N ASN A 104 45.61 6.82 23.20
CA ASN A 104 46.80 7.57 22.78
C ASN A 104 47.54 6.77 21.71
N LYS A 105 47.62 7.32 20.50
CA LYS A 105 48.40 6.76 19.40
C LYS A 105 49.88 6.87 19.78
N SER A 106 50.54 5.75 20.06
CA SER A 106 52.00 5.74 20.14
C SER A 106 52.56 5.95 18.75
N GLU A 107 53.21 7.10 18.53
CA GLU A 107 53.96 7.39 17.32
C GLU A 107 55.07 6.35 17.16
N PHE A 108 55.04 5.66 16.01
CA PHE A 108 56.16 4.92 15.45
C PHE A 108 56.74 5.76 14.32
#